data_AF-A0A970FPX9-F1
#
_entry.id   AF-A0A970FPX9-F1
#
_cell.length_a   1.000
_cell.length_b   1.000
_cell.length_c   1.000
_cell.angle_alpha   90.00
_cell.angle_beta   90.00
_cell.angle_gamma   90.00
#
_symmetry.space_group_name_H-M   'P 1'
#
loop_
_entity.id
_entity.type
_entity.pdbx_description
1 polymer ?
#
loop_
_entity_poly.entity_id
_entity_poly.type
_entity_poly.pdbx_seq_one_letter_code
_entity_poly.pdbx_strand_id
1 'polypeptide(L)'
;MNRQWLKDNWMLCEAPLAYTGDMAGWISNRRDGWHTGLFLPCDVHQPLIAAGIIKDPVEADACFAAEWIEQRSWWFKRLIEVESGWHGCATVELVLESLDVHADIFCNGVWIGHQSSAYYPFRKDIKPWLKDGDNELLVRLTSGLEKVCDADLAEIDFAVSTRPAAVSA
;
A
#
# COMPACT_ATOMS: atom_id res chain seq x y z
N MET A 1 14.64 2.27 25.55
CA MET A 1 13.69 2.58 24.48
C MET A 1 13.60 1.34 23.60
N ASN A 2 12.48 0.63 23.68
CA ASN A 2 12.30 -0.63 22.93
C ASN A 2 12.06 -0.29 21.46
N ARG A 3 12.58 -1.12 20.54
CA ARG A 3 12.37 -0.97 19.10
C ARG A 3 12.21 -2.36 18.49
N GLN A 4 11.17 -2.53 17.69
CA GLN A 4 10.93 -3.73 16.90
C GLN A 4 10.91 -3.33 15.43
N TRP A 5 11.64 -4.09 14.59
CA TRP A 5 11.68 -3.87 13.15
C TRP A 5 10.67 -4.78 12.46
N LEU A 6 9.83 -4.19 11.63
CA LEU A 6 8.78 -4.91 10.90
C LEU A 6 9.17 -5.11 9.44
N LYS A 7 10.25 -5.87 9.17
CA LYS A 7 10.77 -6.05 7.80
C LYS A 7 10.21 -7.25 7.04
N ASP A 8 10.03 -8.38 7.71
CA ASP A 8 9.60 -9.66 7.12
C ASP A 8 8.07 -9.88 7.11
N ASN A 9 7.61 -11.05 6.64
CA ASN A 9 6.23 -11.52 6.83
C ASN A 9 5.12 -10.54 6.39
N TRP A 10 5.43 -9.65 5.45
CA TRP A 10 4.43 -8.82 4.81
C TRP A 10 3.70 -9.62 3.75
N MET A 11 2.44 -9.29 3.57
CA MET A 11 1.59 -9.81 2.51
C MET A 11 1.14 -8.64 1.63
N LEU A 12 1.03 -8.88 0.33
CA LEU A 12 0.58 -7.90 -0.65
C LEU A 12 -0.61 -8.45 -1.44
N CYS A 13 -1.66 -7.65 -1.62
CA CYS A 13 -2.70 -7.94 -2.60
C CYS A 13 -3.05 -6.69 -3.41
N GLU A 14 -3.51 -6.91 -4.63
CA GLU A 14 -4.13 -5.86 -5.45
C GLU A 14 -5.65 -5.82 -5.24
N ALA A 15 -6.21 -4.63 -5.41
CA ALA A 15 -7.65 -4.43 -5.56
C ALA A 15 -7.94 -3.31 -6.55
N PRO A 16 -9.18 -3.20 -7.05
CA PRO A 16 -9.60 -2.06 -7.86
C PRO A 16 -9.30 -0.73 -7.15
N LEU A 17 -8.90 0.30 -7.91
CA LEU A 17 -8.58 1.61 -7.33
C LEU A 17 -9.76 2.24 -6.58
N ALA A 18 -10.99 1.94 -7.04
CA ALA A 18 -12.24 2.36 -6.41
C ALA A 18 -12.45 1.85 -4.99
N TYR A 19 -11.68 0.86 -4.53
CA TYR A 19 -11.79 0.34 -3.17
C TYR A 19 -11.02 1.28 -2.24
N THR A 20 -11.77 2.12 -1.53
CA THR A 20 -11.22 3.11 -0.61
C THR A 20 -11.04 2.51 0.80
N GLY A 21 -10.68 3.35 1.77
CA GLY A 21 -10.39 2.91 3.13
C GLY A 21 -11.57 2.24 3.85
N ASP A 22 -12.80 2.47 3.41
CA ASP A 22 -14.01 1.80 3.89
C ASP A 22 -13.99 0.28 3.64
N MET A 23 -13.32 -0.15 2.56
CA MET A 23 -13.19 -1.55 2.18
C MET A 23 -12.07 -2.28 2.93
N ALA A 24 -11.33 -1.60 3.83
CA ALA A 24 -10.19 -2.16 4.55
C ALA A 24 -10.52 -3.46 5.29
N GLY A 25 -11.66 -3.50 5.99
CA GLY A 25 -12.12 -4.70 6.69
C GLY A 25 -12.43 -5.86 5.74
N TRP A 26 -13.01 -5.58 4.58
CA TRP A 26 -13.30 -6.61 3.58
C TRP A 26 -12.02 -7.15 2.94
N ILE A 27 -11.09 -6.26 2.55
CA ILE A 27 -9.80 -6.63 1.96
C ILE A 27 -8.97 -7.47 2.93
N SER A 28 -8.85 -7.04 4.18
CA SER A 28 -8.10 -7.75 5.21
C SER A 28 -8.54 -9.22 5.35
N ASN A 29 -9.86 -9.45 5.32
CA ASN A 29 -10.47 -10.77 5.49
C ASN A 29 -10.49 -11.65 4.22
N ARG A 30 -9.96 -11.17 3.09
CA ARG A 30 -9.83 -12.00 1.87
C ARG A 30 -8.94 -13.20 2.13
N ARG A 31 -9.39 -14.38 1.67
CA ARG A 31 -8.65 -15.65 1.82
C ARG A 31 -7.63 -15.87 0.71
N ASP A 32 -7.83 -15.24 -0.44
CA ASP A 32 -7.10 -15.42 -1.68
C ASP A 32 -6.55 -14.08 -2.21
N GLY A 33 -5.57 -14.17 -3.13
CA GLY A 33 -4.95 -13.00 -3.76
C GLY A 33 -3.83 -12.33 -2.96
N TRP A 34 -3.40 -12.93 -1.85
CA TRP A 34 -2.26 -12.46 -1.07
C TRP A 34 -0.95 -13.10 -1.53
N HIS A 35 -0.03 -12.30 -2.01
CA HIS A 35 1.38 -12.64 -2.10
C HIS A 35 1.97 -12.60 -0.69
N THR A 36 2.65 -13.67 -0.28
CA THR A 36 3.16 -13.82 1.10
C THR A 36 4.69 -13.84 1.12
N GLY A 37 5.28 -13.59 2.29
CA GLY A 37 6.73 -13.65 2.47
C GLY A 37 7.47 -12.45 1.90
N LEU A 38 6.81 -11.30 1.79
CA LEU A 38 7.47 -10.06 1.36
C LEU A 38 8.41 -9.55 2.45
N PHE A 39 9.51 -8.95 1.99
CA PHE A 39 10.49 -8.29 2.81
C PHE A 39 10.58 -6.81 2.43
N LEU A 40 10.39 -5.92 3.40
CA LEU A 40 10.49 -4.47 3.23
C LEU A 40 11.90 -3.95 3.58
N PRO A 41 12.41 -2.92 2.88
CA PRO A 41 11.74 -2.14 1.83
C PRO A 41 11.62 -2.90 0.50
N CYS A 42 10.46 -2.78 -0.15
CA CYS A 42 10.23 -3.27 -1.52
C CYS A 42 9.21 -2.39 -2.23
N ASP A 43 9.20 -2.44 -3.56
CA ASP A 43 8.11 -1.91 -4.38
C ASP A 43 7.09 -3.02 -4.73
N VAL A 44 5.99 -2.64 -5.39
CA VAL A 44 4.91 -3.58 -5.79
C VAL A 44 5.28 -4.47 -6.97
N HIS A 45 6.24 -4.07 -7.82
CA HIS A 45 6.68 -4.84 -8.97
C HIS A 45 7.51 -6.05 -8.56
N GLN A 46 8.43 -5.89 -7.59
CA GLN A 46 9.31 -6.98 -7.14
C GLN A 46 8.58 -8.29 -6.79
N PRO A 47 7.54 -8.30 -5.92
CA PRO A 47 6.80 -9.52 -5.62
C PRO A 47 6.02 -10.07 -6.82
N LEU A 48 5.56 -9.21 -7.75
CA LEU A 48 4.85 -9.63 -8.95
C LEU A 48 5.78 -10.26 -9.98
N ILE A 49 6.99 -9.72 -10.14
CA ILE A 49 8.05 -10.30 -10.98
C ILE A 49 8.44 -11.67 -10.42
N ALA A 50 8.67 -11.77 -9.11
CA ALA A 50 9.01 -13.03 -8.45
C ALA A 50 7.90 -14.08 -8.60
N ALA A 51 6.63 -13.65 -8.63
CA ALA A 51 5.47 -14.51 -8.88
C ALA A 51 5.24 -14.80 -10.39
N GLY A 52 6.00 -14.19 -11.30
CA GLY A 52 5.83 -14.34 -12.75
C GLY A 52 4.57 -13.70 -13.32
N ILE A 53 3.94 -12.78 -12.58
CA ILE A 53 2.71 -12.07 -13.00
C ILE A 53 3.04 -11.00 -14.04
N ILE A 54 4.17 -10.31 -13.85
CA ILE A 54 4.68 -9.33 -14.80
C ILE A 54 6.11 -9.71 -15.20
N LYS A 55 6.51 -9.28 -16.38
CA LYS A 55 7.92 -9.24 -16.77
C LYS A 55 8.59 -8.06 -16.09
N ASP A 56 9.92 -8.07 -16.05
CA ASP A 56 10.67 -6.91 -15.56
C ASP A 56 10.34 -5.68 -16.45
N PRO A 57 9.75 -4.60 -15.90
CA PRO A 57 9.35 -3.44 -16.68
C PRO A 57 10.51 -2.73 -17.40
N VAL A 58 11.76 -2.97 -16.99
CA VAL A 58 12.93 -2.37 -17.67
C VAL A 58 13.35 -3.14 -18.92
N GLU A 59 12.77 -4.31 -19.18
CA GLU A 59 13.08 -5.13 -20.35
C GLU A 59 12.22 -4.72 -21.56
N ALA A 60 12.88 -4.12 -22.56
CA ALA A 60 12.28 -3.77 -23.86
C ALA A 60 10.98 -2.94 -23.71
N ASP A 61 9.84 -3.49 -24.13
CA ASP A 61 8.51 -2.87 -24.12
C ASP A 61 7.60 -3.43 -23.00
N ALA A 62 8.17 -4.18 -22.05
CA ALA A 62 7.42 -4.76 -20.94
C ALA A 62 6.76 -3.71 -20.03
N CYS A 63 7.27 -2.47 -20.01
CA CYS A 63 6.66 -1.37 -19.27
C CYS A 63 5.20 -1.12 -19.66
N PHE A 64 4.87 -1.20 -20.96
CA PHE A 64 3.49 -1.01 -21.43
C PHE A 64 2.55 -2.10 -20.91
N ALA A 65 3.06 -3.33 -20.77
CA ALA A 65 2.30 -4.44 -20.19
C ALA A 65 2.11 -4.29 -18.66
N ALA A 66 2.90 -3.44 -18.00
CA ALA A 66 2.85 -3.21 -16.56
C ALA A 66 2.02 -1.96 -16.17
N GLU A 67 1.56 -1.14 -17.12
CA GLU A 67 0.82 0.10 -16.85
C GLU A 67 -0.41 -0.06 -15.94
N TRP A 68 -1.05 -1.23 -15.98
CA TRP A 68 -2.22 -1.51 -15.15
C TRP A 68 -1.92 -1.43 -13.64
N ILE A 69 -0.66 -1.56 -13.22
CA ILE A 69 -0.22 -1.51 -11.82
C ILE A 69 -0.56 -0.16 -11.17
N GLU A 70 -0.40 0.94 -11.91
CA GLU A 70 -0.68 2.29 -11.43
C GLU A 70 -2.19 2.56 -11.28
N GLN A 71 -3.02 1.74 -11.93
CA GLN A 71 -4.48 1.81 -11.90
C GLN A 71 -5.09 0.90 -10.81
N ARG A 72 -4.27 0.37 -9.89
CA ARG A 72 -4.71 -0.49 -8.78
C ARG A 72 -4.45 0.15 -7.43
N SER A 73 -5.18 -0.34 -6.44
CA SER A 73 -4.82 -0.13 -5.04
C SER A 73 -4.03 -1.33 -4.51
N TRP A 74 -2.94 -1.05 -3.82
CA TRP A 74 -2.00 -2.04 -3.32
C TRP A 74 -2.11 -2.11 -1.81
N TRP A 75 -2.40 -3.28 -1.28
CA TRP A 75 -2.69 -3.46 0.13
C TRP A 75 -1.60 -4.33 0.76
N PHE A 76 -0.88 -3.75 1.71
CA PHE A 76 0.14 -4.42 2.51
C PHE A 76 -0.46 -4.81 3.85
N LYS A 77 -0.35 -6.07 4.21
CA LYS A 77 -0.83 -6.60 5.49
C LYS A 77 0.29 -7.29 6.25
N ARG A 78 0.34 -7.07 7.57
CA ARG A 78 1.22 -7.80 8.47
C ARG A 78 0.56 -8.02 9.82
N LEU A 79 0.70 -9.24 10.34
CA LEU A 79 0.40 -9.53 11.73
C LEU A 79 1.63 -9.22 12.58
N ILE A 80 1.41 -8.53 13.69
CA ILE A 80 2.44 -8.17 14.67
C ILE A 80 2.00 -8.69 16.04
N GLU A 81 2.94 -9.32 16.74
CA GLU A 81 2.79 -9.64 18.14
C GLU A 81 3.43 -8.52 18.95
N VAL A 82 2.65 -7.91 19.84
CA VAL A 82 3.14 -6.89 20.75
C VAL A 82 3.67 -7.60 22.00
N GLU A 83 5.00 -7.65 22.14
CA GLU A 83 5.61 -8.27 23.32
C GLU A 83 5.12 -7.60 24.62
N SER A 84 5.05 -8.38 25.70
CA SER A 84 4.60 -7.91 27.03
C SER A 84 5.35 -6.65 27.51
N GLY A 85 6.62 -6.48 27.09
CA GLY A 85 7.45 -5.32 27.39
C GLY A 85 6.91 -3.97 26.87
N TRP A 86 6.01 -3.96 25.88
CA TRP A 86 5.42 -2.73 25.33
C TRP A 86 4.19 -2.25 26.11
N HIS A 87 3.53 -3.13 26.87
CA HIS A 87 2.28 -2.80 27.57
C HIS A 87 2.51 -1.78 28.70
N GLY A 88 3.70 -1.83 29.32
CA GLY A 88 4.13 -0.87 30.34
C GLY A 88 4.64 0.46 29.78
N CYS A 89 4.83 0.60 28.47
CA CYS A 89 5.30 1.85 27.88
C CYS A 89 4.17 2.88 27.84
N ALA A 90 4.46 4.15 28.15
CA ALA A 90 3.45 5.21 28.08
C ALA A 90 2.91 5.41 26.66
N THR A 91 3.77 5.25 25.65
CA THR A 91 3.52 5.50 24.22
C THR A 91 4.10 4.35 23.41
N VAL A 92 3.43 3.95 22.33
CA VAL A 92 3.92 2.96 21.36
C VAL A 92 3.78 3.55 19.96
N GLU A 93 4.88 3.97 19.35
CA GLU A 93 4.84 4.65 18.05
C GLU A 93 5.06 3.68 16.88
N LEU A 94 4.15 3.72 15.90
CA LEU A 94 4.38 3.18 14.58
C LEU A 94 5.13 4.20 13.73
N VAL A 95 6.23 3.76 13.12
CA VAL A 95 7.04 4.59 12.22
C VAL A 95 7.16 3.87 10.89
N LEU A 96 6.62 4.49 9.84
CA LEU A 96 6.81 4.07 8.44
C LEU A 96 7.70 5.12 7.78
N GLU A 97 8.94 4.75 7.45
CA GLU A 97 9.98 5.71 7.06
C GLU A 97 9.71 6.36 5.70
N SER A 98 9.12 5.63 4.77
CA SER A 98 8.74 6.12 3.43
C SER A 98 7.54 5.32 2.93
N LEU A 99 6.60 6.01 2.29
CA LEU A 99 5.37 5.47 1.73
C LEU A 99 5.12 6.17 0.39
N ASP A 100 5.18 5.43 -0.72
CA ASP A 100 5.10 5.99 -2.08
C ASP A 100 3.72 5.74 -2.72
N VAL A 101 2.82 6.73 -2.86
CA VAL A 101 2.84 8.06 -2.20
C VAL A 101 1.56 8.32 -1.39
N HIS A 102 0.40 7.85 -1.86
CA HIS A 102 -0.86 7.97 -1.13
C HIS A 102 -1.11 6.72 -0.31
N ALA A 103 -0.94 6.84 1.00
CA ALA A 103 -1.04 5.75 1.94
C ALA A 103 -2.18 5.96 2.95
N ASP A 104 -3.09 5.01 3.06
CA ASP A 104 -4.03 4.91 4.18
C ASP A 104 -3.56 3.81 5.13
N ILE A 105 -3.41 4.13 6.41
CA ILE A 105 -2.85 3.22 7.41
C ILE A 105 -3.95 2.82 8.40
N PHE A 106 -4.03 1.52 8.66
CA PHE A 106 -5.00 0.91 9.57
C PHE A 106 -4.31 0.02 10.59
N CYS A 107 -4.83 0.02 11.81
CA CYS A 107 -4.44 -0.88 12.89
C CYS A 107 -5.69 -1.58 13.40
N ASN A 108 -5.71 -2.92 13.38
CA ASN A 108 -6.83 -3.74 13.83
C ASN A 108 -8.17 -3.36 13.18
N GLY A 109 -8.14 -3.01 11.88
CA GLY A 109 -9.30 -2.58 11.10
C GLY A 109 -9.72 -1.12 11.32
N VAL A 110 -9.04 -0.38 12.21
CA VAL A 110 -9.34 1.04 12.47
C VAL A 110 -8.36 1.91 11.69
N TRP A 111 -8.88 2.91 10.97
CA TRP A 111 -8.04 3.91 10.30
C TRP A 111 -7.31 4.77 11.33
N ILE A 112 -5.98 4.85 11.22
CA ILE A 112 -5.13 5.58 12.16
C ILE A 112 -4.46 6.82 11.54
N GLY A 113 -4.46 6.92 10.21
CA GLY A 113 -3.97 8.10 9.51
C GLY A 113 -3.79 7.92 8.00
N HIS A 114 -3.50 9.03 7.33
CA HIS A 114 -3.15 9.11 5.92
C HIS A 114 -1.76 9.73 5.77
N GLN A 115 -1.00 9.28 4.79
CA GLN A 115 0.23 9.92 4.34
C GLN A 115 0.16 10.16 2.83
N SER A 116 0.60 11.33 2.37
CA SER A 116 0.57 11.73 0.96
C SER A 116 1.94 12.18 0.46
N SER A 117 3.01 11.65 1.07
CA SER A 117 4.38 12.02 0.73
C SER A 117 5.34 10.85 0.94
N ALA A 118 6.11 10.55 -0.11
CA ALA A 118 7.17 9.55 -0.09
C ALA A 118 8.41 10.00 0.70
N TYR A 119 8.54 11.31 0.98
CA TYR A 119 9.74 11.91 1.57
C TYR A 119 9.66 12.08 3.08
N TYR A 120 8.46 12.07 3.66
CA TYR A 120 8.26 12.25 5.09
C TYR A 120 7.84 10.95 5.76
N PRO A 121 8.38 10.62 6.94
CA PRO A 121 7.96 9.44 7.66
C PRO A 121 6.57 9.64 8.27
N PHE A 122 5.72 8.61 8.17
CA PHE A 122 4.50 8.55 8.96
C PHE A 122 4.84 8.10 10.38
N ARG A 123 4.39 8.88 11.37
CA ARG A 123 4.59 8.60 12.81
C ARG A 123 3.28 8.75 13.55
N LYS A 124 2.90 7.74 14.31
CA LYS A 124 1.66 7.76 15.10
C LYS A 124 1.82 6.91 16.36
N ASP A 125 1.42 7.45 17.52
CA ASP A 125 1.20 6.62 18.71
C ASP A 125 0.01 5.70 18.43
N ILE A 126 0.26 4.40 18.32
CA ILE A 126 -0.75 3.38 18.02
C ILE A 126 -1.23 2.64 19.26
N LYS A 127 -0.69 2.95 20.45
CA LYS A 127 -1.04 2.28 21.71
C LYS A 127 -2.55 2.16 21.95
N PRO A 128 -3.41 3.17 21.67
CA PRO A 128 -4.86 3.05 21.88
C PRO A 128 -5.55 1.97 21.05
N TRP A 129 -4.96 1.53 19.94
CA TRP A 129 -5.54 0.53 19.04
C TRP A 129 -4.96 -0.87 19.21
N LEU A 130 -3.89 -1.00 19.99
CA LEU A 130 -3.25 -2.28 20.26
C LEU A 130 -4.12 -3.13 21.18
N LYS A 131 -4.10 -4.43 20.91
CA LYS A 131 -4.74 -5.49 21.70
C LYS A 131 -3.67 -6.42 22.23
N ASP A 132 -3.99 -7.14 23.29
CA ASP A 132 -3.15 -8.23 23.76
C ASP A 132 -3.07 -9.33 22.69
N GLY A 133 -1.86 -9.81 22.40
CA GLY A 133 -1.60 -10.84 21.39
C GLY A 133 -1.43 -10.28 19.97
N ASP A 134 -2.10 -10.92 19.01
CA ASP A 134 -1.97 -10.61 17.59
C ASP A 134 -2.68 -9.31 17.22
N ASN A 135 -1.94 -8.43 16.54
CA ASN A 135 -2.43 -7.19 15.99
C ASN A 135 -2.21 -7.17 14.48
N GLU A 136 -3.12 -6.56 13.75
CA GLU A 136 -3.01 -6.43 12.30
C GLU A 136 -2.66 -5.00 11.92
N LEU A 137 -1.62 -4.85 11.11
CA LEU A 137 -1.36 -3.63 10.35
C LEU A 137 -1.78 -3.85 8.90
N LEU A 138 -2.52 -2.87 8.38
CA LEU A 138 -2.90 -2.82 6.97
C LEU A 138 -2.55 -1.44 6.42
N VAL A 139 -1.92 -1.40 5.25
CA VAL A 139 -1.53 -0.18 4.56
C VAL A 139 -2.02 -0.26 3.13
N ARG A 140 -2.87 0.68 2.71
CA ARG A 140 -3.31 0.84 1.32
C ARG A 140 -2.41 1.88 0.67
N LEU A 141 -1.82 1.55 -0.48
CA LEU A 141 -1.03 2.44 -1.32
C LEU A 141 -1.70 2.64 -2.68
N THR A 142 -1.74 3.88 -3.16
CA THR A 142 -2.20 4.23 -4.51
C THR A 142 -1.33 5.30 -5.15
N SER A 143 -1.46 5.42 -6.47
CA SER A 143 -0.90 6.52 -7.27
C SER A 143 -1.59 7.86 -7.01
N GLY A 144 -2.76 7.87 -6.36
CA GLY A 144 -3.56 9.07 -6.13
C GLY A 144 -4.39 9.50 -7.33
N LEU A 145 -4.34 8.77 -8.44
CA LEU A 145 -5.14 9.05 -9.64
C LEU A 145 -6.64 9.10 -9.34
N GLU A 146 -7.12 8.40 -8.31
CA GLU A 146 -8.52 8.47 -7.90
C GLU A 146 -8.95 9.82 -7.32
N LYS A 147 -8.00 10.70 -7.00
CA LYS A 147 -8.26 12.04 -6.45
C LYS A 147 -8.19 13.14 -7.49
N VAL A 148 -7.69 12.84 -8.70
CA VAL A 148 -7.56 13.80 -9.79
C VAL A 148 -8.86 13.80 -10.59
N CYS A 149 -9.52 14.94 -10.69
CA CYS A 149 -10.72 15.08 -11.51
C CYS A 149 -10.39 15.62 -12.91
N ASP A 150 -11.32 15.44 -13.86
CA ASP A 150 -11.19 15.99 -15.22
C ASP A 150 -11.03 17.52 -15.22
N ALA A 151 -11.55 18.22 -14.21
CA ALA A 151 -11.37 19.66 -14.06
C ALA A 151 -9.92 20.02 -13.68
N ASP A 152 -9.28 19.24 -12.80
CA ASP A 152 -7.87 19.42 -12.45
C ASP A 152 -6.96 19.21 -13.68
N LEU A 153 -7.33 18.25 -14.55
CA LEU A 153 -6.62 18.01 -15.82
C LEU A 153 -6.87 19.11 -16.85
N ALA A 154 -8.06 19.72 -16.86
CA ALA A 154 -8.40 20.80 -17.79
C ALA A 154 -7.67 22.12 -17.47
N GLU A 155 -7.27 22.34 -16.21
CA GLU A 155 -6.46 23.52 -15.81
C GLU A 155 -4.99 23.40 -16.21
N ILE A 156 -4.52 22.18 -16.47
CA ILE A 156 -3.20 21.91 -17.01
C ILE A 156 -3.38 21.82 -18.52
N ASP A 157 -2.99 22.86 -19.26
CA ASP A 157 -3.22 23.10 -20.71
C ASP A 157 -2.55 22.04 -21.65
N PHE A 158 -2.75 20.75 -21.38
CA PHE A 158 -2.23 19.60 -22.10
C PHE A 158 -3.38 18.85 -22.76
N ALA A 159 -3.28 18.70 -24.08
CA ALA A 159 -4.14 17.80 -24.85
C ALA A 159 -3.94 16.35 -24.36
N VAL A 160 -4.84 15.84 -23.52
CA VAL A 160 -4.88 14.43 -23.15
C VAL A 160 -5.53 13.66 -24.29
N SER A 161 -4.78 12.82 -25.00
CA SER A 161 -5.32 11.88 -25.98
C SER A 161 -6.07 10.77 -25.24
N THR A 162 -7.37 10.93 -25.04
CA THR A 162 -8.24 9.96 -24.36
C THR A 162 -8.60 8.73 -25.20
N ARG A 163 -7.86 8.42 -26.28
CA ARG A 163 -8.09 7.22 -27.08
C ARG A 163 -6.93 6.23 -26.98
N PRO A 164 -7.17 4.94 -26.70
CA PRO A 164 -6.17 3.93 -27.02
C PRO A 164 -5.97 3.99 -28.53
N ALA A 165 -4.70 4.02 -28.96
CA ALA A 165 -4.35 3.90 -30.36
C ALA A 165 -5.02 2.61 -30.88
N ALA A 166 -6.06 2.76 -31.68
CA ALA A 166 -6.60 1.65 -32.45
C ALA A 166 -5.48 1.18 -33.36
N VAL A 167 -4.86 0.05 -33.02
CA VAL A 167 -3.98 -0.66 -33.92
C VAL A 167 -4.87 -1.13 -35.08
N SER A 168 -4.77 -0.45 -36.21
CA SER A 168 -5.36 -0.92 -37.46
C SER A 168 -4.50 -2.07 -37.97
N ALA A 169 -5.17 -3.20 -38.23
CA ALA A 169 -4.63 -4.35 -38.94
C ALA A 169 -4.52 -4.07 -40.45
#